data_AF-A0A968NYD1-F1
#
_entry.id   AF-A0A968NYD1-F1
#
_cell.length_a   1.000
_cell.length_b   1.000
_cell.length_c   1.000
_cell.angle_alpha   90.00
_cell.angle_beta   90.00
_cell.angle_gamma   90.00
#
_symmetry.space_group_name_H-M   'P 1'
#
loop_
_entity.id
_entity.type
_entity.pdbx_description
1 polymer ?
#
loop_
_entity_poly.entity_id
_entity_poly.type
_entity_poly.pdbx_seq_one_letter_code
_entity_poly.pdbx_strand_id
1 'polypeptide(L)'
;MKFLFAAFALLVTLANPAAEALDGGDFQTLQRDNDFAELMKQLDLNCSTCALEYKNTGTSVGIKAAQGNTKLGKWVPRNSATNPEAQVVSYHLGRFLHMSENVMPSAYYRLTGGALATFRDILASANERNRWRRVNRDDILKAIAATDSATGLKGVFTPKLAGDSLEVTGLANPSANTINSSHPIARFIRADGPMPSGSKRIGLAGVKKKSGEIPSETELELARQFSKIMVLDMLTGQWDRWSGGNVEASWSGTRVYFLARDNGGASMAGGDKIAKYSKIVTRFDRAQILRVRRLVEALSSVNEAPRLMRSLNLASKPSYLLARAKAVLAHVQAVQASYGAEAFFAD
;
A
#
# COMPACT_ATOMS: atom_id res chain seq x y z
N MET A 1 -29.07 24.36 49.16
CA MET A 1 -27.76 23.94 48.61
C MET A 1 -27.97 22.79 47.64
N LYS A 2 -27.89 23.04 46.32
CA LYS A 2 -27.90 22.01 45.28
C LYS A 2 -26.50 21.99 44.66
N PHE A 3 -25.74 20.92 44.88
CA PHE A 3 -24.46 20.72 44.22
C PHE A 3 -24.69 20.14 42.82
N LEU A 4 -24.37 20.93 41.79
CA LEU A 4 -24.27 20.49 40.42
C LEU A 4 -22.93 19.74 40.27
N PHE A 5 -22.98 18.41 40.12
CA PHE A 5 -21.82 17.65 39.65
C PHE A 5 -21.78 17.77 38.12
N ALA A 6 -20.87 18.61 37.62
CA ALA A 6 -20.51 18.63 36.22
C ALA A 6 -19.68 17.37 35.91
N ALA A 7 -20.26 16.45 35.15
CA ALA A 7 -19.55 15.31 34.60
C ALA A 7 -18.59 15.82 33.50
N PHE A 8 -17.31 15.90 33.84
CA PHE A 8 -16.25 16.10 32.86
C PHE A 8 -16.13 14.81 32.03
N ALA A 9 -16.71 14.81 30.83
CA ALA A 9 -16.45 13.79 29.83
C ALA A 9 -14.99 13.94 29.39
N LEU A 10 -14.11 13.11 29.95
CA LEU A 10 -12.74 12.96 29.50
C LEU A 10 -12.81 12.34 28.09
N LEU A 11 -12.85 13.19 27.05
CA LEU A 11 -12.59 12.75 25.69
C LEU A 11 -11.13 12.31 25.65
N VAL A 12 -10.88 11.02 25.88
CA VAL A 12 -9.63 10.39 25.48
C VAL A 12 -9.67 10.38 23.96
N THR A 13 -9.26 11.48 23.34
CA THR A 13 -8.76 11.46 21.98
C THR A 13 -7.62 10.45 22.01
N LEU A 14 -7.86 9.26 21.47
CA LEU A 14 -6.81 8.34 21.06
C LEU A 14 -5.97 9.13 20.06
N ALA A 15 -5.00 9.89 20.56
CA ALA A 15 -4.03 10.60 19.77
C ALA A 15 -3.48 9.56 18.80
N ASN A 16 -3.74 9.79 17.53
CA ASN A 16 -3.29 8.90 16.48
C ASN A 16 -1.77 8.82 16.63
N PRO A 17 -1.16 7.66 16.94
CA PRO A 17 0.29 7.54 17.11
C PRO A 17 1.07 7.91 15.83
N ALA A 18 0.36 8.24 14.75
CA ALA A 18 0.90 8.87 13.55
C ALA A 18 1.58 10.23 13.80
N ALA A 19 1.30 10.94 14.91
CA ALA A 19 1.88 12.26 15.18
C ALA A 19 3.22 12.25 15.95
N GLU A 20 3.60 11.14 16.60
CA GLU A 20 4.91 11.01 17.27
C GLU A 20 5.94 10.25 16.42
N ALA A 21 5.59 9.87 15.19
CA ALA A 21 6.54 9.27 14.26
C ALA A 21 7.22 10.35 13.42
N LEU A 22 8.54 10.43 13.58
CA LEU A 22 9.58 10.83 12.60
C LEU A 22 10.42 12.07 12.98
N ASP A 23 11.02 12.02 14.16
CA ASP A 23 12.29 12.71 14.39
C ASP A 23 13.42 11.78 13.87
N GLY A 24 13.79 11.90 12.59
CA GLY A 24 14.85 11.11 11.96
C GLY A 24 14.75 11.04 10.43
N GLY A 25 15.74 11.57 9.72
CA GLY A 25 15.79 11.73 8.25
C GLY A 25 15.79 10.44 7.41
N ASP A 26 15.40 9.29 7.97
CA ASP A 26 15.39 8.01 7.28
C ASP A 26 14.14 7.79 6.40
N PHE A 27 13.01 8.42 6.73
CA PHE A 27 11.77 8.29 5.95
C PHE A 27 11.60 9.44 4.97
N GLN A 28 11.36 9.12 3.71
CA GLN A 28 10.94 10.10 2.73
C GLN A 28 9.59 10.72 3.14
N THR A 29 9.49 12.03 2.98
CA THR A 29 8.27 12.80 3.21
C THR A 29 8.07 13.76 2.05
N LEU A 30 7.24 13.35 1.09
CA LEU A 30 6.81 14.20 -0.02
C LEU A 30 5.60 15.04 0.38
N GLN A 31 5.29 16.08 -0.38
CA GLN A 31 4.10 16.91 -0.13
C GLN A 31 2.83 16.06 -0.02
N ARG A 32 2.65 15.07 -0.90
CA ARG A 32 1.53 14.13 -0.87
C ARG A 32 1.43 13.35 0.45
N ASP A 33 2.56 13.03 1.06
CA ASP A 33 2.59 12.30 2.33
C ASP A 33 2.13 13.21 3.48
N ASN A 34 2.48 14.50 3.43
CA ASN A 34 1.98 15.54 4.34
C ASN A 34 0.47 15.78 4.16
N ASP A 35 0.01 15.90 2.91
CA ASP A 35 -1.42 16.08 2.59
C ASP A 35 -2.24 14.90 3.11
N PHE A 36 -1.73 13.67 2.95
CA PHE A 36 -2.38 12.48 3.48
C PHE A 36 -2.40 12.46 5.02
N ALA A 37 -1.31 12.86 5.67
CA ALA A 37 -1.25 12.95 7.12
C ALA A 37 -2.28 13.98 7.65
N GLU A 38 -2.41 15.12 6.98
CA GLU A 38 -3.37 16.15 7.35
C GLU A 38 -4.82 15.68 7.13
N LEU A 39 -5.11 15.04 5.98
CA LEU A 39 -6.40 14.39 5.75
C LEU A 39 -6.73 13.42 6.89
N MET A 40 -5.79 12.57 7.31
CA MET A 40 -6.05 11.58 8.35
C MET A 40 -6.31 12.19 9.74
N LYS A 41 -5.79 13.39 10.04
CA LYS A 41 -6.10 14.11 11.28
C LYS A 41 -7.53 14.66 11.28
N GLN A 42 -8.00 15.09 10.11
CA GLN A 42 -9.32 15.71 9.93
C GLN A 42 -10.42 14.71 9.59
N LEU A 43 -10.06 13.45 9.29
CA LEU A 43 -11.00 12.44 8.82
C LEU A 43 -11.97 12.00 9.94
N ASP A 44 -13.21 12.46 9.85
CA ASP A 44 -14.32 11.97 10.65
C ASP A 44 -15.40 11.35 9.77
N LEU A 45 -15.50 10.01 9.75
CA LEU A 45 -16.53 9.30 8.99
C LEU A 45 -17.90 9.29 9.71
N ASN A 46 -17.99 9.78 10.95
CA ASN A 46 -19.27 9.97 11.66
C ASN A 46 -19.93 11.32 11.32
N CYS A 47 -19.28 12.17 10.52
CA CYS A 47 -19.77 13.51 10.25
C CYS A 47 -21.16 13.47 9.57
N SER A 48 -22.06 14.36 9.94
CA SER A 48 -23.42 14.39 9.36
C SER A 48 -23.44 14.69 7.85
N THR A 49 -22.37 15.28 7.33
CA THR A 49 -22.17 15.55 5.90
C THR A 49 -21.48 14.40 5.15
N CYS A 50 -21.14 13.32 5.83
CA CYS A 50 -20.40 12.19 5.27
C CYS A 50 -21.38 11.18 4.65
N ALA A 51 -21.23 10.93 3.36
CA ALA A 51 -21.93 9.88 2.65
C ALA A 51 -21.07 8.61 2.63
N LEU A 52 -21.62 7.51 3.15
CA LEU A 52 -21.00 6.20 3.14
C LEU A 52 -21.72 5.29 2.14
N GLU A 53 -20.99 4.79 1.16
CA GLU A 53 -21.52 3.94 0.11
C GLU A 53 -20.86 2.57 0.13
N TYR A 54 -21.58 1.56 -0.33
CA TYR A 54 -21.03 0.22 -0.41
C TYR A 54 -19.91 0.10 -1.46
N LYS A 55 -18.79 -0.52 -1.08
CA LYS A 55 -17.74 -0.89 -2.04
C LYS A 55 -18.17 -2.12 -2.83
N ASN A 56 -18.74 -1.90 -4.01
CA ASN A 56 -19.31 -2.92 -4.89
C ASN A 56 -18.34 -3.56 -5.93
N THR A 57 -17.03 -3.35 -5.80
CA THR A 57 -16.01 -3.89 -6.74
C THR A 57 -15.00 -4.80 -6.03
N GLY A 58 -14.40 -5.73 -6.78
CA GLY A 58 -13.41 -6.70 -6.28
C GLY A 58 -14.00 -7.71 -5.28
N THR A 59 -13.15 -8.50 -4.61
CA THR A 59 -13.57 -9.51 -3.64
C THR A 59 -13.67 -8.98 -2.20
N SER A 60 -13.00 -7.86 -1.89
CA SER A 60 -13.06 -7.22 -0.57
C SER A 60 -14.31 -6.37 -0.36
N VAL A 61 -14.82 -6.42 0.87
CA VAL A 61 -16.04 -5.74 1.32
C VAL A 61 -15.68 -4.57 2.23
N GLY A 62 -16.30 -3.41 2.02
CA GLY A 62 -16.03 -2.18 2.77
C GLY A 62 -16.91 -1.03 2.30
N ILE A 63 -16.49 0.21 2.57
CA ILE A 63 -17.22 1.43 2.19
C ILE A 63 -16.35 2.38 1.36
N LYS A 64 -17.01 3.18 0.54
CA LYS A 64 -16.48 4.41 -0.04
C LYS A 64 -17.03 5.58 0.78
N ALA A 65 -16.21 6.58 1.03
CA ALA A 65 -16.60 7.76 1.78
C ALA A 65 -16.52 9.01 0.89
N ALA A 66 -17.51 9.88 1.01
CA ALA A 66 -17.54 11.20 0.40
C ALA A 66 -18.06 12.24 1.40
N GLN A 67 -17.69 13.50 1.21
CA GLN A 67 -18.21 14.64 1.97
C GLN A 67 -18.68 15.70 0.97
N GLY A 68 -19.99 15.95 0.92
CA GLY A 68 -20.60 16.68 -0.20
C GLY A 68 -20.28 16.02 -1.54
N ASN A 69 -19.72 16.79 -2.48
CA ASN A 69 -19.31 16.29 -3.80
C ASN A 69 -17.88 15.72 -3.83
N THR A 70 -17.16 15.77 -2.71
CA THR A 70 -15.75 15.36 -2.63
C THR A 70 -15.63 13.91 -2.21
N LYS A 71 -15.06 13.07 -3.08
CA LYS A 71 -14.72 11.69 -2.74
C LYS A 71 -13.49 11.68 -1.83
N LEU A 72 -13.64 11.20 -0.61
CA LEU A 72 -12.56 11.13 0.37
C LEU A 72 -11.67 9.90 0.14
N GLY A 73 -12.28 8.73 -0.07
CA GLY A 73 -11.53 7.48 -0.19
C GLY A 73 -12.38 6.24 0.05
N LYS A 74 -11.70 5.16 0.43
CA LYS A 74 -12.33 3.89 0.80
C LYS A 74 -11.82 3.42 2.16
N TRP A 75 -12.69 2.77 2.91
CA TRP A 75 -12.35 2.08 4.15
C TRP A 75 -12.70 0.60 4.04
N VAL A 76 -11.78 -0.27 4.43
CA VAL A 76 -11.94 -1.73 4.33
C VAL A 76 -11.44 -2.38 5.63
N PRO A 77 -12.27 -3.17 6.34
CA PRO A 77 -11.84 -3.95 7.48
C PRO A 77 -11.06 -5.20 7.05
N ARG A 78 -10.49 -5.92 8.02
CA ARG A 78 -9.86 -7.22 7.75
C ARG A 78 -10.90 -8.21 7.21
N ASN A 79 -10.55 -8.91 6.14
CA ASN A 79 -11.29 -10.04 5.58
C ASN A 79 -10.32 -10.93 4.76
N SER A 80 -10.81 -12.00 4.13
CA SER A 80 -9.95 -12.93 3.38
C SER A 80 -9.22 -12.29 2.19
N ALA A 81 -9.73 -11.18 1.66
CA ALA A 81 -9.18 -10.45 0.53
C ALA A 81 -8.48 -9.14 0.94
N THR A 82 -8.40 -8.82 2.23
CA THR A 82 -7.78 -7.57 2.69
C THR A 82 -7.11 -7.76 4.04
N ASN A 83 -5.80 -7.51 4.05
CA ASN A 83 -4.99 -7.38 5.25
C ASN A 83 -4.68 -5.89 5.52
N PRO A 84 -5.41 -5.22 6.45
CA PRO A 84 -5.17 -3.81 6.77
C PRO A 84 -3.73 -3.51 7.18
N GLU A 85 -3.11 -4.43 7.92
CA GLU A 85 -1.72 -4.26 8.35
C GLU A 85 -0.76 -4.22 7.16
N ALA A 86 -0.89 -5.17 6.23
CA ALA A 86 -0.04 -5.19 5.06
C ALA A 86 -0.19 -3.91 4.22
N GLN A 87 -1.41 -3.35 4.10
CA GLN A 87 -1.60 -2.09 3.39
C GLN A 87 -0.88 -0.92 4.04
N VAL A 88 -1.05 -0.76 5.35
CA VAL A 88 -0.43 0.33 6.11
C VAL A 88 1.10 0.17 6.12
N VAL A 89 1.60 -1.02 6.45
CA VAL A 89 3.04 -1.30 6.50
C VAL A 89 3.68 -1.12 5.13
N SER A 90 3.02 -1.50 4.03
CA SER A 90 3.56 -1.28 2.68
C SER A 90 3.80 0.19 2.39
N TYR A 91 2.88 1.07 2.80
CA TYR A 91 3.05 2.52 2.62
C TYR A 91 4.21 3.08 3.46
N HIS A 92 4.26 2.76 4.74
CA HIS A 92 5.35 3.23 5.62
C HIS A 92 6.70 2.66 5.23
N LEU A 93 6.75 1.41 4.79
CA LEU A 93 7.96 0.79 4.25
C LEU A 93 8.36 1.44 2.92
N GLY A 94 7.41 1.80 2.07
CA GLY A 94 7.66 2.61 0.87
C GLY A 94 8.32 3.95 1.18
N ARG A 95 7.89 4.64 2.25
CA ARG A 95 8.54 5.86 2.74
C ARG A 95 9.97 5.61 3.25
N PHE A 96 10.17 4.54 4.02
CA PHE A 96 11.51 4.14 4.49
C PHE A 96 12.45 3.80 3.32
N LEU A 97 11.93 3.19 2.26
CA LEU A 97 12.66 2.82 1.04
C LEU A 97 12.78 3.95 0.01
N HIS A 98 12.34 5.17 0.35
CA HIS A 98 12.39 6.36 -0.52
C HIS A 98 11.69 6.14 -1.88
N MET A 99 10.52 5.51 -1.80
CA MET A 99 9.64 5.22 -2.93
C MET A 99 8.18 5.53 -2.59
N SER A 100 7.93 6.51 -1.70
CA SER A 100 6.58 6.78 -1.21
C SER A 100 5.64 7.08 -2.39
N GLU A 101 6.09 7.86 -3.39
CA GLU A 101 5.36 8.16 -4.62
C GLU A 101 4.77 6.91 -5.31
N ASN A 102 5.49 5.79 -5.26
CA ASN A 102 5.11 4.53 -5.92
C ASN A 102 4.21 3.63 -5.08
N VAL A 103 3.80 4.03 -3.87
CA VAL A 103 2.93 3.25 -3.00
C VAL A 103 1.68 4.04 -2.65
N MET A 104 0.51 3.39 -2.73
CA MET A 104 -0.74 4.01 -2.32
C MET A 104 -0.72 4.34 -0.82
N PRO A 105 -0.95 5.60 -0.42
CA PRO A 105 -1.07 5.96 0.99
C PRO A 105 -2.19 5.18 1.67
N SER A 106 -1.91 4.67 2.86
CA SER A 106 -2.87 3.91 3.65
C SER A 106 -2.58 4.08 5.13
N ALA A 107 -3.62 4.25 5.93
CA ALA A 107 -3.52 4.37 7.38
C ALA A 107 -4.60 3.55 8.07
N TYR A 108 -4.34 3.11 9.30
CA TYR A 108 -5.39 2.51 10.10
C TYR A 108 -6.47 3.54 10.40
N TYR A 109 -7.72 3.09 10.32
CA TYR A 109 -8.87 3.89 10.73
C TYR A 109 -9.88 2.98 11.40
N ARG A 110 -10.46 3.46 12.50
CA ARG A 110 -11.41 2.72 13.32
C ARG A 110 -12.79 3.31 13.12
N LEU A 111 -13.71 2.49 12.61
CA LEU A 111 -15.09 2.90 12.40
C LEU A 111 -15.86 2.69 13.70
N THR A 112 -16.48 3.75 14.23
CA THR A 112 -17.23 3.78 15.49
C THR A 112 -18.61 4.38 15.26
N GLY A 113 -19.46 4.42 16.31
CA GLY A 113 -20.65 5.27 16.36
C GLY A 113 -21.63 5.08 15.19
N GLY A 114 -22.15 6.21 14.69
CA GLY A 114 -23.10 6.25 13.58
C GLY A 114 -22.53 5.65 12.30
N ALA A 115 -21.25 5.89 12.00
CA ALA A 115 -20.60 5.36 10.80
C ALA A 115 -20.55 3.82 10.81
N LEU A 116 -20.27 3.22 11.96
CA LEU A 116 -20.27 1.76 12.11
C LEU A 116 -21.68 1.17 11.98
N ALA A 117 -22.70 1.85 12.54
CA ALA A 117 -24.09 1.46 12.40
C ALA A 117 -24.53 1.51 10.92
N THR A 118 -24.25 2.61 10.22
CA THR A 118 -24.51 2.75 8.78
C THR A 118 -23.81 1.65 7.98
N PHE A 119 -22.55 1.35 8.28
CA PHE A 119 -21.83 0.28 7.58
C PHE A 119 -22.49 -1.09 7.80
N ARG A 120 -22.88 -1.42 9.04
CA ARG A 120 -23.61 -2.66 9.35
C ARG A 120 -24.90 -2.77 8.54
N ASP A 121 -25.68 -1.69 8.47
CA ASP A 121 -26.97 -1.68 7.76
C ASP A 121 -26.77 -1.81 6.24
N ILE A 122 -25.74 -1.15 5.69
CA ILE A 122 -25.30 -1.37 4.31
C ILE A 122 -24.98 -2.85 4.06
N LEU A 123 -24.19 -3.49 4.92
CA LEU A 123 -23.85 -4.91 4.78
C LEU A 123 -25.09 -5.81 4.85
N ALA A 124 -26.00 -5.56 5.80
CA ALA A 124 -27.21 -6.35 5.97
C ALA A 124 -28.13 -6.27 4.74
N SER A 125 -28.19 -5.12 4.09
CA SER A 125 -28.97 -4.88 2.86
C SER A 125 -28.29 -5.36 1.57
N ALA A 126 -26.99 -5.63 1.60
CA ALA A 126 -26.21 -5.91 0.39
C ALA A 126 -26.56 -7.28 -0.24
N ASN A 127 -27.04 -7.26 -1.49
CA ASN A 127 -27.29 -8.46 -2.28
C ASN A 127 -26.03 -8.90 -3.06
N GLU A 128 -25.23 -9.77 -2.45
CA GLU A 128 -23.95 -10.21 -3.00
C GLU A 128 -24.07 -11.44 -3.91
N ARG A 129 -23.85 -11.25 -5.22
CA ARG A 129 -23.82 -12.36 -6.20
C ARG A 129 -22.52 -13.15 -6.15
N ASN A 130 -21.40 -12.53 -5.79
CA ASN A 130 -20.11 -13.20 -5.70
C ASN A 130 -19.98 -14.00 -4.39
N ARG A 131 -19.59 -15.29 -4.47
CA ARG A 131 -19.44 -16.17 -3.30
C ARG A 131 -18.46 -15.62 -2.26
N TRP A 132 -17.30 -15.15 -2.68
CA TRP A 132 -16.25 -14.64 -1.77
C TRP A 132 -16.68 -13.35 -1.08
N ARG A 133 -17.42 -12.48 -1.78
CA ARG A 133 -18.00 -11.29 -1.17
C ARG A 133 -19.07 -11.63 -0.14
N ARG A 134 -19.92 -12.63 -0.36
CA ARG A 134 -20.87 -13.13 0.66
C ARG A 134 -20.15 -13.58 1.93
N VAL A 135 -19.14 -14.43 1.79
CA VAL A 135 -18.32 -14.90 2.94
C VAL A 135 -17.70 -13.71 3.68
N ASN A 136 -17.04 -12.80 2.96
CA ASN A 136 -16.43 -11.62 3.57
C ASN A 136 -17.44 -10.71 4.28
N ARG A 137 -18.63 -10.49 3.68
CA ARG A 137 -19.72 -9.72 4.29
C ARG A 137 -20.18 -10.36 5.60
N ASP A 138 -20.43 -11.67 5.58
CA ASP A 138 -20.96 -12.40 6.74
C ASP A 138 -19.94 -12.44 7.88
N ASP A 139 -18.65 -12.62 7.57
CA ASP A 139 -17.58 -12.56 8.56
C ASP A 139 -17.41 -11.16 9.17
N ILE A 140 -17.57 -10.10 8.36
CA ILE A 140 -17.54 -8.73 8.87
C ILE A 140 -18.75 -8.45 9.75
N LEU A 141 -19.96 -8.91 9.40
CA LEU A 141 -21.15 -8.76 10.24
C LEU A 141 -20.95 -9.44 11.61
N LYS A 142 -20.36 -10.64 11.63
CA LYS A 142 -19.97 -11.32 12.89
C LYS A 142 -18.95 -10.50 13.68
N ALA A 143 -17.94 -9.93 13.02
CA ALA A 143 -16.93 -9.10 13.67
C ALA A 143 -17.55 -7.82 14.27
N ILE A 144 -18.49 -7.18 13.58
CA ILE A 144 -19.24 -6.03 14.11
C ILE A 144 -20.05 -6.44 15.34
N ALA A 145 -20.77 -7.57 15.28
CA ALA A 145 -21.58 -8.05 16.41
C ALA A 145 -20.73 -8.39 17.65
N ALA A 146 -19.50 -8.84 17.45
CA ALA A 146 -18.55 -9.14 18.53
C ALA A 146 -17.78 -7.91 19.06
N THR A 147 -17.92 -6.75 18.41
CA THR A 147 -17.18 -5.54 18.74
C THR A 147 -18.05 -4.61 19.60
N ASP A 148 -17.51 -4.12 20.71
CA ASP A 148 -18.16 -3.05 21.47
C ASP A 148 -18.18 -1.78 20.60
N SER A 149 -19.37 -1.18 20.45
CA SER A 149 -19.60 0.10 19.78
C SER A 149 -18.62 1.20 20.18
N ALA A 150 -18.18 1.25 21.44
CA ALA A 150 -17.18 2.20 21.93
C ALA A 150 -15.77 1.92 21.38
N THR A 151 -15.44 0.64 21.19
CA THR A 151 -14.14 0.21 20.64
C THR A 151 -14.10 0.23 19.11
N GLY A 152 -15.23 0.08 18.43
CA GLY A 152 -15.34 0.15 16.97
C GLY A 152 -14.55 -0.89 16.18
N LEU A 153 -14.82 -0.98 14.87
CA LEU A 153 -14.18 -1.95 13.99
C LEU A 153 -12.92 -1.36 13.36
N LYS A 154 -11.76 -2.02 13.51
CA LYS A 154 -10.50 -1.58 12.91
C LYS A 154 -10.44 -1.97 11.42
N GLY A 155 -10.04 -1.03 10.57
CA GLY A 155 -9.77 -1.24 9.16
C GLY A 155 -8.64 -0.37 8.65
N VAL A 156 -8.51 -0.30 7.33
CA VAL A 156 -7.58 0.59 6.62
C VAL A 156 -8.38 1.60 5.82
N PHE A 157 -8.01 2.87 5.93
CA PHE A 157 -8.46 3.93 5.03
C PHE A 157 -7.40 4.18 3.96
N THR A 158 -7.87 4.29 2.72
CA THR A 158 -7.06 4.62 1.54
C THR A 158 -7.71 5.80 0.84
N PRO A 159 -7.00 6.93 0.65
CA PRO A 159 -7.59 8.14 0.10
C PRO A 159 -7.90 7.95 -1.40
N LYS A 160 -8.87 8.73 -1.89
CA LYS A 160 -9.01 8.94 -3.33
C LYS A 160 -7.95 9.93 -3.75
N LEU A 161 -7.02 9.50 -4.60
CA LEU A 161 -6.04 10.41 -5.21
C LEU A 161 -6.75 11.42 -6.13
N ALA A 162 -6.29 12.67 -6.10
CA ALA A 162 -6.76 13.77 -6.93
C ALA A 162 -6.55 13.51 -8.44
N GLY A 163 -5.54 12.70 -8.77
CA GLY A 163 -5.28 12.21 -10.12
C GLY A 163 -6.10 10.96 -10.48
N ASP A 164 -6.28 10.76 -11.77
CA ASP A 164 -6.63 9.45 -12.29
C ASP A 164 -5.42 8.52 -12.14
N SER A 165 -5.72 7.25 -11.92
CA SER A 165 -4.75 6.18 -12.00
C SER A 165 -5.38 5.08 -12.83
N LEU A 166 -4.61 4.57 -13.79
CA LEU A 166 -5.10 3.67 -14.81
C LEU A 166 -4.26 2.39 -14.79
N GLU A 167 -4.90 1.26 -15.02
CA GLU A 167 -4.21 0.00 -15.22
C GLU A 167 -3.27 0.10 -16.42
N VAL A 168 -2.05 -0.45 -16.28
CA VAL A 168 -1.10 -0.55 -17.39
C VAL A 168 -1.43 -1.78 -18.21
N THR A 169 -2.06 -1.56 -19.35
CA THR A 169 -2.56 -2.63 -20.22
C THR A 169 -1.42 -3.52 -20.70
N GLY A 170 -1.58 -4.84 -20.54
CA GLY A 170 -0.62 -5.83 -21.02
C GLY A 170 0.64 -5.98 -20.17
N LEU A 171 0.77 -5.26 -19.04
CA LEU A 171 1.88 -5.46 -18.10
C LEU A 171 1.73 -6.77 -17.32
N ALA A 172 0.51 -7.08 -16.86
CA ALA A 172 0.23 -8.32 -16.14
C ALA A 172 -0.13 -9.47 -17.10
N ASN A 173 0.16 -10.70 -16.67
CA ASN A 173 -0.42 -11.93 -17.20
C ASN A 173 -1.32 -12.53 -16.09
N PRO A 174 -2.62 -12.16 -16.05
CA PRO A 174 -3.49 -12.53 -14.94
C PRO A 174 -3.72 -14.04 -14.80
N SER A 175 -3.76 -14.78 -15.92
CA SER A 175 -4.00 -16.23 -15.91
C SER A 175 -2.84 -17.00 -15.26
N ALA A 176 -1.61 -16.52 -15.43
CA ALA A 176 -0.42 -17.08 -14.78
C ALA A 176 -0.07 -16.39 -13.45
N ASN A 177 -0.86 -15.39 -13.02
CA ASN A 177 -0.62 -14.57 -11.83
C ASN A 177 0.85 -14.08 -11.74
N THR A 178 1.34 -13.53 -12.85
CA THR A 178 2.72 -13.05 -13.00
C THR A 178 2.78 -11.85 -13.96
N ILE A 179 3.97 -11.29 -14.14
CA ILE A 179 4.20 -10.25 -15.14
C ILE A 179 4.20 -10.84 -16.56
N ASN A 180 3.73 -10.07 -17.54
CA ASN A 180 3.94 -10.38 -18.94
C ASN A 180 5.42 -10.14 -19.32
N SER A 181 6.18 -11.22 -19.52
CA SER A 181 7.61 -11.18 -19.84
C SER A 181 7.95 -10.50 -21.17
N SER A 182 6.98 -10.36 -22.08
CA SER A 182 7.15 -9.63 -23.35
C SER A 182 7.07 -8.10 -23.19
N HIS A 183 6.51 -7.61 -22.09
CA HIS A 183 6.36 -6.19 -21.85
C HIS A 183 7.75 -5.52 -21.68
N PRO A 184 8.02 -4.35 -22.31
CA PRO A 184 9.35 -3.70 -22.23
C PRO A 184 9.86 -3.50 -20.80
N ILE A 185 8.99 -3.01 -19.90
CA ILE A 185 9.32 -2.84 -18.47
C ILE A 185 9.73 -4.16 -17.82
N ALA A 186 9.08 -5.29 -18.14
CA ALA A 186 9.43 -6.60 -17.61
C ALA A 186 10.84 -7.03 -18.03
N ARG A 187 11.25 -6.67 -19.25
CA ARG A 187 12.61 -6.93 -19.75
C ARG A 187 13.63 -6.01 -19.10
N PHE A 188 13.30 -4.74 -18.86
CA PHE A 188 14.21 -3.77 -18.25
C PHE A 188 14.54 -4.04 -16.79
N ILE A 189 13.67 -4.73 -16.04
CA ILE A 189 13.94 -5.09 -14.64
C ILE A 189 14.72 -6.41 -14.47
N ARG A 190 15.19 -7.00 -15.57
CA ARG A 190 16.00 -8.21 -15.55
C ARG A 190 17.43 -7.91 -15.97
N ALA A 191 18.41 -8.40 -15.21
CA ALA A 191 19.83 -8.21 -15.50
C ALA A 191 20.27 -8.83 -16.84
N ASP A 192 19.60 -9.88 -17.30
CA ASP A 192 19.82 -10.49 -18.63
C ASP A 192 19.05 -9.79 -19.77
N GLY A 193 18.24 -8.79 -19.42
CA GLY A 193 17.50 -7.96 -20.38
C GLY A 193 18.29 -6.71 -20.80
N PRO A 194 17.79 -5.97 -21.81
CA PRO A 194 18.42 -4.72 -22.22
C PRO A 194 18.46 -3.70 -21.07
N MET A 195 19.55 -2.93 -21.00
CA MET A 195 19.63 -1.78 -20.10
C MET A 195 18.66 -0.69 -20.59
N PRO A 196 17.72 -0.21 -19.76
CA PRO A 196 16.81 0.86 -20.17
C PRO A 196 17.56 2.18 -20.38
N SER A 197 17.12 2.99 -21.35
CA SER A 197 17.74 4.29 -21.63
C SER A 197 17.32 5.37 -20.61
N GLY A 198 18.30 6.16 -20.17
CA GLY A 198 18.08 7.35 -19.35
C GLY A 198 17.51 8.55 -20.10
N SER A 199 17.54 8.54 -21.44
CA SER A 199 17.09 9.67 -22.29
C SER A 199 15.83 9.36 -23.10
N LYS A 200 15.61 8.09 -23.47
CA LYS A 200 14.43 7.68 -24.23
C LYS A 200 13.20 7.68 -23.32
N ARG A 201 12.19 8.47 -23.68
CA ARG A 201 10.89 8.51 -23.00
C ARG A 201 9.91 7.54 -23.63
N ILE A 202 9.13 6.88 -22.80
CA ILE A 202 8.05 5.97 -23.20
C ILE A 202 6.76 6.31 -22.44
N GLY A 203 5.63 6.10 -23.09
CA GLY A 203 4.32 6.06 -22.43
C GLY A 203 4.02 4.64 -21.92
N LEU A 204 3.00 4.52 -21.08
CA LEU A 204 2.49 3.23 -20.61
C LEU A 204 1.18 2.89 -21.34
N ALA A 205 1.08 1.67 -21.86
CA ALA A 205 -0.08 1.24 -22.63
C ALA A 205 -1.37 1.33 -21.78
N GLY A 206 -2.45 1.87 -22.38
CA GLY A 206 -3.71 2.10 -21.68
C GLY A 206 -3.75 3.36 -20.80
N VAL A 207 -2.62 4.06 -20.63
CA VAL A 207 -2.52 5.25 -19.78
C VAL A 207 -2.60 6.51 -20.62
N LYS A 208 -3.74 7.20 -20.57
CA LYS A 208 -4.03 8.41 -21.33
C LYS A 208 -4.83 9.39 -20.49
N LYS A 209 -4.46 10.67 -20.50
CA LYS A 209 -5.22 11.72 -19.80
C LYS A 209 -6.56 11.94 -20.49
N LYS A 210 -7.52 12.55 -19.77
CA LYS A 210 -8.82 12.96 -20.36
C LYS A 210 -8.68 13.87 -21.58
N SER A 211 -7.64 14.71 -21.62
CA SER A 211 -7.31 15.58 -22.76
C SER A 211 -6.84 14.81 -24.00
N GLY A 212 -6.51 13.53 -23.85
CA GLY A 212 -5.94 12.70 -24.89
C GLY A 212 -4.41 12.61 -24.90
N GLU A 213 -3.74 13.39 -24.06
CA GLU A 213 -2.29 13.35 -23.92
C GLU A 213 -1.83 12.02 -23.30
N ILE A 214 -0.74 11.46 -23.82
CA ILE A 214 -0.07 10.28 -23.26
C ILE A 214 1.08 10.79 -22.38
N PRO A 215 0.97 10.74 -21.05
CA PRO A 215 2.09 11.10 -20.19
C PRO A 215 3.21 10.08 -20.39
N SER A 216 4.45 10.54 -20.27
CA SER A 216 5.63 9.73 -20.54
C SER A 216 6.67 9.88 -19.44
N GLU A 217 7.58 8.93 -19.35
CA GLU A 217 8.77 9.01 -18.51
C GLU A 217 9.91 8.23 -19.15
N THR A 218 11.16 8.47 -18.73
CA THR A 218 12.31 7.72 -19.24
C THR A 218 12.17 6.22 -18.98
N GLU A 219 12.68 5.40 -19.91
CA GLU A 219 12.69 3.94 -19.75
C GLU A 219 13.36 3.54 -18.42
N LEU A 220 14.48 4.20 -18.09
CA LEU A 220 15.25 3.96 -16.88
C LEU A 220 14.44 4.22 -15.61
N GLU A 221 13.77 5.37 -15.54
CA GLU A 221 13.02 5.75 -14.34
C GLU A 221 11.81 4.85 -14.13
N LEU A 222 11.07 4.49 -15.20
CA LEU A 222 9.96 3.54 -15.09
C LEU A 222 10.42 2.15 -14.69
N ALA A 223 11.54 1.67 -15.22
CA ALA A 223 12.13 0.38 -14.83
C ALA A 223 12.59 0.39 -13.36
N ARG A 224 13.23 1.48 -12.90
CA ARG A 224 13.63 1.67 -11.50
C ARG A 224 12.43 1.66 -10.57
N GLN A 225 11.41 2.48 -10.83
CA GLN A 225 10.17 2.51 -10.04
C GLN A 225 9.52 1.13 -9.94
N PHE A 226 9.46 0.42 -11.06
CA PHE A 226 8.81 -0.88 -11.10
C PHE A 226 9.63 -1.96 -10.36
N SER A 227 10.95 -1.97 -10.52
CA SER A 227 11.86 -2.80 -9.72
C SER A 227 11.71 -2.53 -8.22
N LYS A 228 11.57 -1.25 -7.83
CA LYS A 228 11.33 -0.84 -6.44
C LYS A 228 10.03 -1.45 -5.87
N ILE A 229 8.95 -1.49 -6.66
CA ILE A 229 7.68 -2.15 -6.27
C ILE A 229 7.89 -3.66 -6.08
N MET A 230 8.65 -4.33 -6.95
CA MET A 230 8.93 -5.76 -6.80
C MET A 230 9.72 -6.07 -5.51
N VAL A 231 10.69 -5.22 -5.14
CA VAL A 231 11.41 -5.33 -3.87
C VAL A 231 10.47 -5.12 -2.68
N LEU A 232 9.57 -4.13 -2.73
CA LEU A 232 8.54 -3.94 -1.70
C LEU A 232 7.64 -5.18 -1.57
N ASP A 233 7.25 -5.79 -2.69
CA ASP A 233 6.42 -7.00 -2.72
C ASP A 233 7.11 -8.22 -2.09
N MET A 234 8.43 -8.36 -2.29
CA MET A 234 9.24 -9.36 -1.58
C MET A 234 9.24 -9.13 -0.06
N LEU A 235 9.41 -7.88 0.38
CA LEU A 235 9.47 -7.55 1.81
C LEU A 235 8.12 -7.73 2.50
N THR A 236 7.03 -7.39 1.81
CA THR A 236 5.66 -7.43 2.34
C THR A 236 4.98 -8.79 2.13
N GLY A 237 5.55 -9.67 1.33
CA GLY A 237 4.96 -10.97 0.99
C GLY A 237 3.66 -10.81 0.19
N GLN A 238 3.62 -9.86 -0.74
CA GLN A 238 2.49 -9.60 -1.63
C GLN A 238 2.28 -10.80 -2.57
N TRP A 239 1.14 -11.50 -2.52
CA TRP A 239 0.91 -12.62 -3.44
C TRP A 239 0.01 -12.26 -4.64
N ASP A 240 -0.65 -11.10 -4.61
CA ASP A 240 -1.76 -10.77 -5.52
C ASP A 240 -1.49 -9.53 -6.41
N ARG A 241 -0.22 -9.16 -6.63
CA ARG A 241 0.16 -7.97 -7.43
C ARG A 241 -0.39 -7.98 -8.86
N TRP A 242 -0.64 -9.16 -9.43
CA TRP A 242 -0.95 -9.34 -10.85
C TRP A 242 -2.44 -9.60 -11.14
N SER A 243 -3.29 -9.61 -10.11
CA SER A 243 -4.73 -9.65 -10.31
C SER A 243 -5.30 -8.22 -10.39
N GLY A 244 -6.36 -8.06 -11.18
CA GLY A 244 -7.28 -6.92 -11.09
C GLY A 244 -6.69 -5.51 -11.19
N GLY A 245 -5.55 -5.33 -11.86
CA GLY A 245 -4.94 -4.00 -12.04
C GLY A 245 -4.24 -3.45 -10.78
N ASN A 246 -3.69 -4.31 -9.90
CA ASN A 246 -3.02 -3.88 -8.66
C ASN A 246 -1.65 -3.17 -8.89
N VAL A 247 -1.19 -3.09 -10.14
CA VAL A 247 -0.19 -2.11 -10.59
C VAL A 247 -0.90 -1.15 -11.52
N GLU A 248 -0.94 0.11 -11.13
CA GLU A 248 -1.45 1.20 -11.95
C GLU A 248 -0.35 2.17 -12.31
N ALA A 249 -0.65 3.07 -13.23
CA ALA A 249 0.12 4.28 -13.47
C ALA A 249 -0.71 5.50 -13.08
N SER A 250 -0.04 6.50 -12.52
CA SER A 250 -0.60 7.83 -12.33
C SER A 250 0.35 8.87 -12.94
N TRP A 251 -0.04 10.14 -12.94
CA TRP A 251 0.73 11.19 -13.58
C TRP A 251 0.64 12.52 -12.82
N SER A 252 1.71 13.30 -12.95
CA SER A 252 1.79 14.68 -12.48
C SER A 252 2.43 15.53 -13.57
N GLY A 253 1.72 16.56 -14.05
CA GLY A 253 2.13 17.28 -15.25
C GLY A 253 2.26 16.31 -16.44
N THR A 254 3.44 16.26 -17.07
CA THR A 254 3.77 15.39 -18.20
C THR A 254 4.40 14.05 -17.80
N ARG A 255 4.77 13.87 -16.52
CA ARG A 255 5.44 12.70 -15.99
C ARG A 255 4.44 11.61 -15.62
N VAL A 256 4.69 10.38 -16.06
CA VAL A 256 3.97 9.17 -15.63
C VAL A 256 4.82 8.39 -14.62
N TYR A 257 4.19 7.76 -13.64
CA TYR A 257 4.87 6.91 -12.66
C TYR A 257 4.00 5.72 -12.25
N PHE A 258 4.65 4.62 -11.85
CA PHE A 258 3.97 3.44 -11.34
C PHE A 258 3.45 3.64 -9.92
N LEU A 259 2.31 3.02 -9.62
CA LEU A 259 1.66 3.03 -8.32
C LEU A 259 1.26 1.61 -7.91
N ALA A 260 1.84 1.11 -6.83
CA ALA A 260 1.44 -0.11 -6.16
C ALA A 260 0.11 0.12 -5.41
N ARG A 261 -0.99 -0.27 -6.05
CA ARG A 261 -2.35 -0.22 -5.48
C ARG A 261 -2.69 -1.58 -4.84
N ASP A 262 -3.66 -1.57 -3.94
CA ASP A 262 -4.20 -2.75 -3.26
C ASP A 262 -3.15 -3.68 -2.66
N ASN A 263 -2.43 -3.15 -1.67
CA ASN A 263 -1.45 -3.92 -0.89
C ASN A 263 -2.13 -4.87 0.11
N GLY A 264 -3.45 -5.09 0.00
CA GLY A 264 -4.24 -5.94 0.90
C GLY A 264 -3.97 -7.43 0.73
N GLY A 265 -3.48 -7.84 -0.45
CA GLY A 265 -3.00 -9.19 -0.74
C GLY A 265 -1.63 -9.51 -0.14
N ALA A 266 -0.98 -8.60 0.58
CA ALA A 266 0.26 -8.92 1.29
C ALA A 266 0.02 -9.57 2.65
N SER A 267 1.03 -10.28 3.14
CA SER A 267 1.03 -10.90 4.45
C SER A 267 2.29 -10.51 5.20
N MET A 268 2.16 -9.83 6.33
CA MET A 268 3.30 -9.53 7.21
C MET A 268 3.74 -10.73 8.07
N ALA A 269 3.11 -11.90 7.89
CA ALA A 269 3.43 -13.15 8.58
C ALA A 269 4.22 -14.14 7.68
N GLY A 270 5.16 -14.87 8.27
CA GLY A 270 6.01 -15.87 7.60
C GLY A 270 7.29 -15.27 7.00
N GLY A 271 8.44 -15.94 7.17
CA GLY A 271 9.75 -15.30 7.07
C GLY A 271 10.50 -15.33 5.73
N ASP A 272 10.17 -16.21 4.79
CA ASP A 272 11.11 -16.59 3.71
C ASP A 272 10.52 -16.59 2.29
N LYS A 273 9.25 -16.19 2.12
CA LYS A 273 8.55 -16.34 0.84
C LYS A 273 8.80 -15.16 -0.13
N ILE A 274 10.00 -15.06 -0.71
CA ILE A 274 10.31 -14.14 -1.82
C ILE A 274 10.29 -14.80 -3.21
N ALA A 275 10.11 -16.12 -3.26
CA ALA A 275 10.32 -16.97 -4.44
C ALA A 275 9.53 -16.57 -5.70
N LYS A 276 8.37 -15.93 -5.53
CA LYS A 276 7.56 -15.44 -6.65
C LYS A 276 8.31 -14.33 -7.41
N TYR A 277 8.79 -13.31 -6.70
CA TYR A 277 9.39 -12.13 -7.32
C TYR A 277 10.87 -12.30 -7.59
N SER A 278 11.57 -13.23 -6.92
CA SER A 278 12.99 -13.49 -7.19
C SER A 278 13.22 -14.02 -8.61
N LYS A 279 12.18 -14.59 -9.24
CA LYS A 279 12.16 -14.99 -10.65
C LYS A 279 11.79 -13.87 -11.63
N ILE A 280 11.29 -12.74 -11.11
CA ILE A 280 10.75 -11.63 -11.91
C ILE A 280 11.76 -10.48 -11.99
N VAL A 281 12.38 -10.10 -10.87
CA VAL A 281 13.31 -8.98 -10.79
C VAL A 281 14.74 -9.46 -10.50
N THR A 282 15.64 -9.02 -11.36
CA THR A 282 17.09 -9.25 -11.21
C THR A 282 17.93 -8.00 -11.51
N ARG A 283 17.31 -6.86 -11.83
CA ARG A 283 17.99 -5.56 -11.90
C ARG A 283 17.42 -4.62 -10.84
N PHE A 284 18.29 -4.10 -9.98
CA PHE A 284 17.92 -3.39 -8.74
C PHE A 284 18.39 -1.94 -8.73
N ASP A 285 17.68 -1.10 -7.99
CA ASP A 285 18.09 0.25 -7.65
C ASP A 285 19.09 0.22 -6.47
N ARG A 286 20.32 0.74 -6.67
CA ARG A 286 21.38 0.68 -5.65
C ARG A 286 20.96 1.37 -4.35
N ALA A 287 20.36 2.56 -4.45
CA ALA A 287 19.93 3.33 -3.30
C ALA A 287 18.86 2.59 -2.48
N GLN A 288 17.90 1.95 -3.15
CA GLN A 288 16.90 1.13 -2.47
C GLN A 288 17.54 -0.07 -1.76
N ILE A 289 18.48 -0.78 -2.39
CA ILE A 289 19.16 -1.92 -1.75
C ILE A 289 19.97 -1.49 -0.52
N LEU A 290 20.61 -0.32 -0.55
CA LEU A 290 21.25 0.24 0.65
C LEU A 290 20.23 0.50 1.76
N ARG A 291 19.03 0.98 1.44
CA ARG A 291 17.95 1.11 2.42
C ARG A 291 17.48 -0.24 2.96
N VAL A 292 17.42 -1.30 2.14
CA VAL A 292 17.12 -2.66 2.64
C VAL A 292 18.22 -3.15 3.60
N ARG A 293 19.50 -2.81 3.39
CA ARG A 293 20.57 -3.10 4.36
C ARG A 293 20.33 -2.36 5.68
N ARG A 294 20.02 -1.06 5.61
CA ARG A 294 19.67 -0.26 6.81
C ARG A 294 18.45 -0.84 7.54
N LEU A 295 17.47 -1.37 6.81
CA LEU A 295 16.31 -2.07 7.39
C LEU A 295 16.75 -3.29 8.21
N VAL A 296 17.66 -4.11 7.69
CA VAL A 296 18.18 -5.29 8.39
C VAL A 296 18.94 -4.88 9.66
N GLU A 297 19.78 -3.85 9.58
CA GLU A 297 20.51 -3.31 10.74
C GLU A 297 19.55 -2.84 11.83
N ALA A 298 18.58 -2.00 11.46
CA ALA A 298 17.60 -1.44 12.40
C ALA A 298 16.73 -2.52 13.04
N LEU A 299 16.27 -3.51 12.27
CA LEU A 299 15.48 -4.64 12.78
C LEU A 299 16.30 -5.63 13.63
N SER A 300 17.63 -5.67 13.47
CA SER A 300 18.52 -6.51 14.27
C SER A 300 18.96 -5.84 15.57
N SER A 301 18.84 -4.51 15.66
CA SER A 301 19.19 -3.74 16.85
C SER A 301 18.10 -3.79 17.91
N VAL A 302 18.47 -4.15 19.14
CA VAL A 302 17.56 -4.18 20.30
C VAL A 302 16.94 -2.80 20.59
N ASN A 303 17.68 -1.72 20.31
CA ASN A 303 17.25 -0.37 20.60
C ASN A 303 16.45 0.27 19.45
N GLU A 304 16.84 -0.02 18.20
CA GLU A 304 16.17 0.60 17.03
C GLU A 304 14.93 -0.17 16.60
N ALA A 305 14.92 -1.52 16.72
CA ALA A 305 13.81 -2.33 16.24
C ALA A 305 12.45 -1.87 16.82
N PRO A 306 12.28 -1.65 18.14
CA PRO A 306 11.00 -1.17 18.67
C PRO A 306 10.54 0.17 18.09
N ARG A 307 11.47 1.10 17.83
CA ARG A 307 11.17 2.42 17.24
C ARG A 307 10.75 2.29 15.78
N LEU A 308 11.47 1.48 15.01
CA LEU A 308 11.16 1.19 13.62
C LEU A 308 9.79 0.50 13.49
N MET A 309 9.50 -0.48 14.35
CA MET A 309 8.23 -1.21 14.35
C MET A 309 7.03 -0.30 14.56
N ARG A 310 7.14 0.65 15.50
CA ARG A 310 6.12 1.70 15.71
C ARG A 310 5.97 2.57 14.46
N SER A 311 7.09 3.02 13.89
CA SER A 311 7.09 3.88 12.69
C SER A 311 6.51 3.20 11.45
N LEU A 312 6.68 1.87 11.33
CA LEU A 312 6.11 1.07 10.25
C LEU A 312 4.66 0.66 10.51
N ASN A 313 4.11 0.92 11.70
CA ASN A 313 2.79 0.43 12.10
C ASN A 313 2.63 -1.10 12.00
N LEU A 314 3.75 -1.83 12.23
CA LEU A 314 3.83 -3.27 12.11
C LEU A 314 3.47 -3.94 13.45
N ALA A 315 2.42 -4.77 13.44
CA ALA A 315 1.93 -5.52 14.61
C ALA A 315 2.42 -6.98 14.61
N SER A 316 2.72 -7.52 13.43
CA SER A 316 3.31 -8.83 13.21
C SER A 316 4.73 -8.91 13.78
N LYS A 317 5.23 -10.13 13.99
CA LYS A 317 6.57 -10.34 14.58
C LYS A 317 7.65 -9.67 13.71
N PRO A 318 8.54 -8.82 14.29
CA PRO A 318 9.62 -8.17 13.55
C PRO A 318 10.52 -9.15 12.79
N SER A 319 10.69 -10.36 13.35
CA SER A 319 11.52 -11.42 12.75
C SER A 319 11.05 -11.85 11.37
N TYR A 320 9.76 -11.71 11.03
CA TYR A 320 9.27 -12.04 9.69
C TYR A 320 9.75 -11.03 8.64
N LEU A 321 9.68 -9.73 8.94
CA LEU A 321 10.19 -8.69 8.05
C LEU A 321 11.73 -8.77 7.95
N LEU A 322 12.41 -9.01 9.08
CA LEU A 322 13.86 -9.19 9.11
C LEU A 322 14.31 -10.37 8.23
N ALA A 323 13.63 -11.52 8.33
CA ALA A 323 13.96 -12.70 7.54
C ALA A 323 13.80 -12.44 6.04
N ARG A 324 12.73 -11.73 5.63
CA ARG A 324 12.54 -11.35 4.21
C ARG A 324 13.56 -10.35 3.73
N ALA A 325 13.89 -9.34 4.53
CA ALA A 325 14.91 -8.36 4.19
C ALA A 325 16.28 -9.03 3.98
N LYS A 326 16.65 -9.98 4.85
CA LYS A 326 17.84 -10.82 4.66
C LYS A 326 17.76 -11.67 3.38
N ALA A 327 16.61 -12.28 3.09
CA ALA A 327 16.41 -13.06 1.87
C ALA A 327 16.53 -12.20 0.60
N VAL A 328 16.01 -10.97 0.62
CA VAL A 328 16.17 -10.00 -0.49
C VAL A 328 17.65 -9.68 -0.70
N LEU A 329 18.41 -9.37 0.35
CA LEU A 329 19.84 -9.08 0.22
C LEU A 329 20.64 -10.29 -0.30
N ALA A 330 20.33 -11.49 0.17
CA ALA A 330 20.95 -12.72 -0.31
C ALA A 330 20.64 -12.95 -1.80
N HIS A 331 19.40 -12.69 -2.24
CA HIS A 331 19.02 -12.75 -3.66
C HIS A 331 19.79 -11.74 -4.49
N VAL A 332 19.88 -10.48 -4.04
CA VAL A 332 20.65 -9.44 -4.74
C VAL A 332 22.14 -9.83 -4.86
N GLN A 333 22.73 -10.38 -3.81
CA GLN A 333 24.12 -10.87 -3.84
C GLN A 333 24.30 -12.01 -4.85
N ALA A 334 23.38 -12.97 -4.89
CA ALA A 334 23.43 -14.07 -5.85
C ALA A 334 23.32 -13.56 -7.29
N VAL A 335 22.40 -12.62 -7.55
CA VAL A 335 22.24 -11.99 -8.86
C VAL A 335 23.48 -11.17 -9.23
N GLN A 336 24.05 -10.40 -8.30
CA GLN A 336 25.30 -9.67 -8.54
C GLN A 336 26.47 -10.62 -8.86
N ALA A 337 26.56 -11.78 -8.21
CA ALA A 337 27.56 -12.79 -8.52
C ALA A 337 27.39 -13.37 -9.93
N SER A 338 26.16 -13.50 -10.42
CA SER A 338 25.87 -14.02 -11.76
C SER A 338 26.01 -12.98 -12.89
N TYR A 339 25.63 -11.72 -12.64
CA TYR A 339 25.49 -10.70 -13.69
C TYR A 339 26.43 -9.49 -13.51
N GLY A 340 27.21 -9.42 -12.43
CA GLY A 340 28.12 -8.32 -12.16
C GLY A 340 27.39 -6.98 -12.04
N ALA A 341 27.83 -5.99 -12.83
CA ALA A 341 27.25 -4.64 -12.82
C ALA A 341 25.80 -4.60 -13.32
N GLU A 342 25.40 -5.53 -14.20
CA GLU A 342 24.06 -5.58 -14.79
C GLU A 342 22.94 -5.91 -13.79
N ALA A 343 23.32 -6.40 -12.61
CA ALA A 343 22.42 -6.57 -11.47
C ALA A 343 21.86 -5.23 -10.96
N PHE A 344 22.44 -4.10 -11.36
CA PHE A 344 21.99 -2.78 -10.98
C PHE A 344 21.72 -1.92 -12.21
N PHE A 345 20.80 -0.96 -12.06
CA PHE A 345 20.67 0.10 -13.05
C PHE A 345 21.95 0.95 -13.09
N ALA A 346 22.31 1.46 -14.27
CA ALA A 346 23.33 2.51 -14.40
C ALA A 346 22.89 3.73 -13.57
N ASP A 347 23.83 4.43 -12.91
CA ASP A 347 23.54 5.55 -12.00
C ASP A 347 23.00 6.79 -12.73
#